data_AF-A0A7S3D499-F1
#
_entry.id   AF-A0A7S3D499-F1
#
_cell.length_a   1.000
_cell.length_b   1.000
_cell.length_c   1.000
_cell.angle_alpha   90.00
_cell.angle_beta   90.00
_cell.angle_gamma   90.00
#
_symmetry.space_group_name_H-M   'P 1'
#
loop_
_entity.id
_entity.type
_entity.pdbx_description
1 polymer ?
#
loop_
_entity_poly.entity_id
_entity_poly.type
_entity_poly.pdbx_seq_one_letter_code
_entity_poly.pdbx_strand_id
1 'polypeptide(L)'
;MDAFIHSKGVSYVYLLPLHRRLYGERAGCLHIVVPDEAATVPVHSQASLVARRIWSNPPMHGAKIAAEIFSNDDLLRLWKSEVEEMAERMNKMRRLLVSNLEKHCTFREW
;
A
#
# COMPACT_ATOMS: atom_id res chain seq x y z
N MET A 1 2.25 4.90 9.68
CA MET A 1 1.15 4.15 9.06
C MET A 1 -0.06 4.41 9.91
N ASP A 2 -0.85 5.41 9.56
CA ASP A 2 -1.97 5.86 10.39
C ASP A 2 -3.20 5.01 10.06
N ALA A 3 -3.53 4.09 10.96
CA ALA A 3 -4.76 3.31 10.90
C ALA A 3 -5.90 4.18 11.44
N PHE A 4 -6.82 4.59 10.56
CA PHE A 4 -8.08 5.24 10.96
C PHE A 4 -8.96 4.20 11.68
N ILE A 5 -9.00 4.27 13.02
CA ILE A 5 -9.88 3.46 13.86
C ILE A 5 -11.26 4.13 13.85
N HIS A 6 -12.20 3.58 13.08
CA HIS A 6 -13.61 3.99 13.12
C HIS A 6 -14.35 3.09 14.11
N SER A 7 -15.14 3.70 15.00
CA SER A 7 -15.81 3.09 16.16
C SER A 7 -16.96 2.11 15.84
N LYS A 8 -17.05 1.63 14.59
CA LYS A 8 -18.05 0.66 14.15
C LYS A 8 -17.42 -0.47 13.33
N GLY A 9 -16.78 -1.39 14.04
CA GLY A 9 -16.89 -2.84 13.82
C GLY A 9 -16.10 -3.51 12.69
N VAL A 10 -15.65 -2.81 11.65
CA VAL A 10 -14.80 -3.42 10.61
C VAL A 10 -13.86 -2.38 10.01
N SER A 11 -12.58 -2.41 10.42
CA SER A 11 -11.53 -1.62 9.76
C SER A 11 -10.94 -2.44 8.62
N TYR A 12 -11.07 -1.93 7.39
CA TYR A 12 -10.43 -2.49 6.20
C TYR A 12 -9.10 -1.78 5.97
N VAL A 13 -7.99 -2.49 6.08
CA VAL A 13 -6.70 -1.98 5.61
C VAL A 13 -6.38 -2.64 4.29
N TYR A 14 -6.42 -1.83 3.22
CA TYR A 14 -5.93 -2.20 1.91
C TYR A 14 -4.42 -1.96 1.89
N LEU A 15 -3.61 -3.02 1.89
CA LEU A 15 -2.19 -2.89 1.59
C LEU A 15 -2.01 -2.76 0.08
N LEU A 16 -1.75 -1.52 -0.34
CA LEU A 16 -1.32 -1.16 -1.69
C LEU A 16 -0.05 -1.92 -2.08
N PRO A 17 0.20 -2.11 -3.40
CA PRO A 17 1.29 -2.91 -3.90
C PRO A 17 2.61 -2.44 -3.32
N LEU A 18 3.37 -3.42 -2.82
CA LEU A 18 4.56 -3.24 -2.02
C LEU A 18 5.69 -2.47 -2.68
N HIS A 19 5.62 -2.22 -3.96
CA HIS A 19 6.56 -1.37 -4.66
C HIS A 19 5.99 -1.03 -6.03
N ARG A 20 6.47 0.04 -6.67
CA ARG A 20 6.10 0.35 -8.06
C ARG A 20 6.47 -0.76 -9.06
N ARG A 21 7.30 -1.72 -8.64
CA ARG A 21 7.74 -2.85 -9.47
C ARG A 21 6.78 -4.05 -9.48
N LEU A 22 5.76 -4.07 -8.60
CA LEU A 22 4.81 -5.20 -8.49
C LEU A 22 3.39 -4.88 -8.99
N TYR A 23 3.19 -3.79 -9.74
CA TYR A 23 1.86 -3.42 -10.24
C TYR A 23 1.21 -4.51 -11.12
N GLY A 24 2.02 -5.24 -11.89
CA GLY A 24 1.59 -6.36 -12.73
C GLY A 24 1.31 -7.63 -11.94
N GLU A 25 1.91 -7.80 -10.76
CA GLU A 25 1.84 -9.03 -9.96
C GLU A 25 0.59 -9.17 -9.10
N ARG A 26 -0.23 -8.10 -9.04
CA ARG A 26 -1.51 -8.07 -8.31
C ARG A 26 -1.36 -8.47 -6.84
N ALA A 27 -0.22 -8.16 -6.24
CA ALA A 27 0.08 -8.45 -4.84
C ALA A 27 -0.54 -7.40 -3.91
N GLY A 28 -1.31 -7.87 -2.92
CA GLY A 28 -1.93 -7.06 -1.88
C GLY A 28 -2.47 -7.94 -0.76
N CYS A 29 -2.88 -7.32 0.35
CA CYS A 29 -3.45 -8.03 1.49
C CYS A 29 -4.68 -7.28 2.03
N LEU A 30 -5.66 -8.05 2.49
CA LEU A 30 -6.85 -7.55 3.19
C LEU A 30 -6.70 -7.88 4.68
N HIS A 31 -6.56 -6.85 5.51
CA HIS A 31 -6.65 -7.01 6.96
C HIS A 31 -8.01 -6.52 7.45
N ILE A 32 -8.65 -7.36 8.26
CA ILE A 32 -9.90 -7.05 8.93
C ILE A 32 -9.64 -7.07 10.44
N VAL A 33 -9.80 -5.92 11.09
CA VAL A 33 -9.70 -5.82 12.56
C VAL A 33 -11.06 -6.14 13.15
N VAL A 34 -11.09 -7.16 14.01
CA VAL A 34 -12.29 -7.59 14.74
C VAL A 34 -12.19 -7.21 16.23
N PRO A 35 -13.32 -6.97 16.91
CA PRO A 35 -13.31 -6.56 18.31
C PRO A 35 -12.96 -7.69 19.29
N ASP A 36 -13.14 -8.95 18.90
CA ASP A 36 -12.92 -10.12 19.75
C ASP A 36 -12.38 -11.32 18.93
N GLU A 37 -11.61 -12.20 19.59
CA GLU A 37 -10.98 -13.36 18.95
C GLU A 37 -12.02 -14.32 18.38
N ALA A 38 -13.17 -14.49 19.06
CA ALA A 38 -14.25 -15.36 18.59
C ALA A 38 -14.86 -14.91 17.25
N ALA A 39 -14.77 -13.61 16.93
CA ALA A 39 -15.24 -13.07 15.65
C ALA A 39 -14.26 -13.30 14.49
N THR A 40 -13.01 -13.68 14.76
CA THR A 40 -11.98 -13.87 13.74
C THR A 40 -12.34 -15.00 12.76
N VAL A 41 -12.72 -16.18 13.28
CA VAL A 41 -12.99 -17.36 12.45
C VAL A 41 -14.22 -17.16 11.54
N PRO A 42 -15.37 -16.68 12.04
CA PRO A 42 -16.52 -16.40 11.19
C PRO A 42 -16.23 -15.35 10.12
N VAL A 43 -15.56 -14.24 10.47
CA VAL A 43 -15.23 -13.16 9.54
C VAL A 43 -14.27 -13.63 8.46
N HIS A 44 -13.23 -14.37 8.84
CA HIS A 44 -12.29 -14.96 7.89
C HIS A 44 -12.96 -15.94 6.92
N SER A 45 -13.90 -16.76 7.42
CA SER A 45 -14.65 -17.70 6.59
C SER A 45 -15.50 -16.98 5.53
N GLN A 46 -16.21 -15.92 5.91
CA GLN A 46 -17.01 -15.13 4.96
C GLN A 46 -16.13 -14.40 3.94
N ALA A 47 -15.02 -13.80 4.39
CA ALA A 47 -14.06 -13.18 3.47
C ALA A 47 -13.50 -14.19 2.46
N SER A 48 -13.20 -15.41 2.91
CA SER A 48 -12.72 -16.50 2.04
C SER A 48 -13.78 -16.94 1.03
N LEU A 49 -15.07 -16.99 1.41
CA LEU A 49 -16.15 -17.30 0.48
C LEU A 49 -16.30 -16.23 -0.61
N VAL A 50 -16.20 -14.95 -0.23
CA VAL A 50 -16.23 -13.83 -1.19
C VAL A 50 -15.03 -13.91 -2.14
N ALA A 51 -13.82 -14.07 -1.62
CA ALA A 51 -12.60 -14.23 -2.42
C ALA A 51 -12.73 -15.41 -3.41
N ARG A 52 -13.25 -16.55 -2.96
CA ARG A 52 -13.45 -17.73 -3.81
C ARG A 52 -14.41 -17.47 -4.97
N ARG A 53 -15.45 -16.66 -4.76
CA ARG A 53 -16.40 -16.29 -5.82
C ARG A 53 -15.84 -15.29 -6.82
N ILE A 54 -14.94 -14.40 -6.39
CA ILE A 54 -14.40 -13.33 -7.24
C ILE A 54 -13.24 -13.84 -8.10
N TRP A 55 -12.27 -14.50 -7.47
CA TRP A 55 -11.01 -14.85 -8.13
C TRP A 55 -10.50 -16.25 -7.77
N SER A 56 -11.30 -17.08 -7.08
CA SER A 56 -10.93 -18.41 -6.59
C SER A 56 -9.75 -18.37 -5.63
N ASN A 57 -8.52 -18.30 -6.15
CA ASN A 57 -7.27 -18.20 -5.39
C ASN A 57 -6.42 -17.03 -5.92
N PRO A 58 -5.75 -16.26 -5.04
CA PRO A 58 -4.91 -15.16 -5.46
C PRO A 58 -3.61 -15.63 -6.16
N PRO A 59 -3.01 -14.80 -7.03
CA PRO A 59 -1.71 -15.09 -7.64
C PRO A 59 -0.59 -15.13 -6.58
N MET A 60 0.23 -16.18 -6.61
CA MET A 60 1.24 -16.42 -5.58
C MET A 60 2.56 -15.67 -5.78
N HIS A 61 2.93 -15.32 -7.01
CA HIS A 61 4.28 -14.86 -7.32
C HIS A 61 4.65 -13.57 -6.59
N GLY A 62 3.85 -12.51 -6.74
CA GLY A 62 4.07 -11.26 -6.02
C GLY A 62 3.99 -11.38 -4.49
N ALA A 63 3.17 -12.30 -3.97
CA ALA A 63 3.12 -12.58 -2.53
C ALA A 63 4.40 -13.23 -2.01
N LYS A 64 5.04 -14.11 -2.79
CA LYS A 64 6.33 -14.72 -2.43
C LYS A 64 7.47 -13.71 -2.42
N ILE A 65 7.53 -12.82 -3.43
CA ILE A 65 8.52 -11.74 -3.47
C ILE A 65 8.37 -10.84 -2.24
N ALA A 66 7.14 -10.44 -1.92
CA ALA A 66 6.83 -9.66 -0.74
C ALA A 66 7.29 -10.36 0.55
N ALA A 67 6.99 -11.65 0.69
CA ALA A 67 7.38 -12.44 1.85
C ALA A 67 8.91 -12.49 2.01
N GLU A 68 9.65 -12.71 0.92
CA GLU A 68 11.11 -12.75 0.93
C GLU A 68 11.72 -11.41 1.37
N ILE A 69 11.22 -10.30 0.80
CA ILE A 69 11.68 -8.95 1.16
C ILE A 69 11.45 -8.64 2.64
N PHE A 70 10.30 -9.04 3.18
CA PHE A 70 9.96 -8.77 4.59
C PHE A 70 10.58 -9.73 5.59
N SER A 71 10.99 -10.92 5.16
CA SER A 71 11.61 -11.92 6.05
C SER A 71 13.12 -11.73 6.16
N ASN A 72 13.74 -10.91 5.31
CA ASN A 72 15.18 -10.66 5.28
C ASN A 72 15.49 -9.18 5.59
N ASP A 73 16.22 -8.92 6.67
CA ASP A 73 16.54 -7.57 7.14
C ASP A 73 17.37 -6.73 6.16
N ASP A 74 18.23 -7.35 5.33
CA ASP A 74 19.00 -6.65 4.31
C ASP A 74 18.10 -6.21 3.15
N LEU A 75 17.22 -7.11 2.68
CA LEU A 75 16.25 -6.80 1.63
C LEU A 75 15.23 -5.76 2.10
N LEU A 76 14.80 -5.84 3.35
CA LEU A 76 13.89 -4.87 3.94
C LEU A 76 14.53 -3.48 4.02
N ARG A 77 15.81 -3.39 4.42
CA ARG A 77 16.56 -2.12 4.44
C ARG A 77 16.70 -1.54 3.04
N LEU A 78 17.08 -2.35 2.06
CA LEU A 78 17.17 -1.94 0.67
C LEU A 78 15.82 -1.41 0.18
N TRP A 79 14.75 -2.16 0.38
CA TRP A 79 13.40 -1.76 0.00
C TRP A 79 12.97 -0.43 0.62
N LYS A 80 13.23 -0.22 1.93
CA LYS A 80 12.94 1.06 2.60
C LYS A 80 13.69 2.22 1.95
N SER A 81 14.98 2.02 1.64
CA SER A 81 15.81 3.06 1.02
C SER A 81 15.32 3.44 -0.40
N GLU A 82 14.90 2.46 -1.21
CA GLU A 82 14.34 2.72 -2.54
C GLU A 82 13.03 3.53 -2.46
N VAL A 83 12.16 3.19 -1.50
CA VAL A 83 10.90 3.91 -1.28
C VAL A 83 11.15 5.35 -0.85
N GLU A 84 12.12 5.57 0.04
CA GLU A 84 12.52 6.90 0.51
C GLU A 84 13.08 7.76 -0.64
N GLU A 85 14.03 7.24 -1.42
CA GLU A 85 14.60 7.94 -2.57
C GLU A 85 13.51 8.36 -3.58
N MET A 86 12.54 7.48 -3.83
CA MET A 86 11.42 7.78 -4.72
C MET A 86 10.52 8.91 -4.17
N ALA A 87 10.28 8.94 -2.86
CA ALA A 87 9.50 9.99 -2.21
C ALA A 87 10.25 11.33 -2.25
N GLU A 88 11.56 11.32 -1.97
CA GLU A 88 12.42 12.50 -2.05
C GLU A 88 12.47 13.08 -3.46
N ARG A 89 12.62 12.23 -4.47
CA ARG A 89 12.60 12.65 -5.88
C ARG A 89 11.29 13.33 -6.23
N MET A 90 10.16 12.77 -5.79
CA MET A 90 8.83 13.36 -6.02
C MET A 90 8.71 14.74 -5.37
N ASN A 91 9.17 14.90 -4.13
CA ASN A 91 9.18 16.18 -3.44
C ASN A 91 10.11 17.20 -4.10
N LYS A 92 11.28 16.76 -4.59
CA LYS A 92 12.19 17.60 -5.36
C LYS A 92 11.53 18.12 -6.63
N MET A 93 10.83 17.26 -7.38
CA MET A 93 10.13 17.66 -8.60
C MET A 93 8.98 18.63 -8.33
N ARG A 94 8.22 18.43 -7.24
CA ARG A 94 7.18 19.39 -6.82
C ARG A 94 7.77 20.77 -6.51
N ARG A 95 8.85 20.83 -5.73
CA ARG A 95 9.56 22.09 -5.42
C ARG A 95 10.11 22.76 -6.69
N LEU A 96 10.69 21.97 -7.59
CA LEU A 96 11.22 22.46 -8.84
C LEU A 96 10.12 23.05 -9.74
N LEU A 97 8.95 22.41 -9.80
CA LEU A 97 7.81 22.92 -10.53
C LEU A 97 7.36 24.28 -9.99
N VAL A 98 7.16 24.42 -8.67
CA VAL A 98 6.76 25.69 -8.04
C VAL A 98 7.80 26.78 -8.32
N SER A 99 9.09 26.50 -8.09
CA SER A 99 10.15 27.47 -8.34
C SER A 99 10.21 27.93 -9.79
N ASN A 100 9.98 27.03 -10.75
CA ASN A 100 9.97 27.39 -12.17
C ASN A 100 8.72 28.20 -12.55
N LEU A 101 7.56 27.89 -11.97
CA LEU A 101 6.36 28.69 -12.16
C LEU A 101 6.54 30.09 -11.59
N GLU A 102 7.10 30.26 -10.39
CA GLU A 102 7.39 31.58 -9.82
C GLU A 102 8.37 32.40 -10.67
N LYS A 103 9.35 31.74 -11.30
CA LYS A 103 10.36 32.40 -12.16
C LYS A 103 9.82 32.81 -13.53
N HIS A 104 8.94 32.00 -14.12
CA HIS A 104 8.52 32.15 -15.52
C HIS A 104 7.06 32.57 -15.70
N CYS A 105 6.22 32.41 -14.69
CA CYS A 105 4.90 33.01 -14.68
C CYS A 105 5.02 34.46 -14.23
N THR A 106 4.91 35.38 -15.17
CA THR A 106 4.38 36.70 -14.86
C THR A 106 3.00 36.48 -14.24
N PHE A 107 2.81 36.86 -12.97
CA PHE A 107 1.47 37.00 -12.39
C PHE A 107 0.70 37.96 -13.30
N ARG A 108 -0.09 37.42 -14.23
CA ARG A 108 -1.17 38.20 -14.82
C ARG A 108 -2.25 38.22 -13.76
N GLU A 109 -2.36 39.36 -13.09
CA GLU A 109 -3.58 39.74 -12.40
C GLU A 109 -4.68 39.78 -13.48
N TRP A 110 -5.64 38.89 -13.33
CA TRP A 110 -6.91 38.91 -14.03
C TRP A 110 -7.97 39.39 -13.03
#